data_AF-A0A7C5X776-F1
#
_entry.id   AF-A0A7C5X776-F1
#
_cell.length_a   1.000
_cell.length_b   1.000
_cell.length_c   1.000
_cell.angle_alpha   90.00
_cell.angle_beta   90.00
_cell.angle_gamma   90.00
#
_symmetry.space_group_name_H-M   'P 1'
#
loop_
_entity.id
_entity.type
_entity.pdbx_description
1 polymer ?
#
loop_
_entity_poly.entity_id
_entity_poly.type
_entity_poly.pdbx_seq_one_letter_code
_entity_poly.pdbx_strand_id
1 'polypeptide(L)'
;MELSSCSGLRNRYPGVPSLYVFCENGKALYVGETGDTSRRIYREHCSAHIGGSEGVVRFLMYYLDRIAEALEEWVGLSPPDRERYVKEFLKRKVRRLTLILILDSEGRLRDGRRRREVEKCLRVKLKPLLNPV
;
A
#
# COMPACT_ATOMS: atom_id res chain seq x y z
N MET A 1 -1.39 8.06 15.89
CA MET A 1 -0.54 7.68 14.74
C MET A 1 0.23 6.45 15.17
N GLU A 2 0.07 5.33 14.46
CA GLU A 2 0.75 4.08 14.78
C GLU A 2 1.76 3.75 13.67
N LEU A 3 2.99 3.38 14.05
CA LEU A 3 3.94 2.74 13.15
C LEU A 3 3.62 1.26 13.15
N SER A 4 3.20 0.73 12.00
CA SER A 4 2.82 -0.68 11.90
C SER A 4 3.61 -1.34 10.78
N SER A 5 3.86 -2.64 10.94
CA SER A 5 4.35 -3.49 9.86
C SER A 5 3.21 -4.37 9.35
N CYS A 6 3.33 -4.86 8.11
CA CYS A 6 2.34 -5.74 7.51
C CYS A 6 2.03 -7.00 8.34
N SER A 7 2.97 -7.52 9.12
CA SER A 7 2.76 -8.70 9.97
C SER A 7 1.92 -8.38 11.22
N GLY A 8 2.01 -7.17 11.76
CA GLY A 8 1.27 -6.74 12.96
C GLY A 8 -0.18 -6.35 12.71
N LEU A 9 -0.65 -6.34 11.46
CA LEU A 9 -1.98 -5.85 11.07
C LEU A 9 -2.95 -6.94 10.65
N ARG A 10 -2.53 -8.21 10.63
CA ARG A 10 -3.41 -9.34 10.28
C ARG A 10 -4.60 -9.37 11.24
N ASN A 11 -5.79 -9.03 10.74
CA ASN A 11 -7.04 -8.93 11.49
C ASN A 11 -7.11 -7.83 12.56
N ARG A 12 -6.12 -6.92 12.60
CA ARG A 12 -6.21 -5.71 13.42
C ARG A 12 -7.03 -4.68 12.64
N TYR A 13 -8.00 -4.06 13.30
CA TYR A 13 -8.85 -3.01 12.74
C TYR A 13 -9.81 -3.43 11.59
N PRO A 14 -10.59 -4.53 11.73
CA PRO A 14 -11.59 -4.90 10.73
C PRO A 14 -12.71 -3.85 10.67
N GLY A 15 -13.06 -3.39 9.46
CA GLY A 15 -14.12 -2.39 9.27
C GLY A 15 -13.83 -1.01 9.87
N VAL A 16 -12.57 -0.76 10.30
CA VAL A 16 -12.14 0.53 10.83
C VAL A 16 -11.60 1.36 9.66
N PRO A 17 -12.16 2.56 9.42
CA PRO A 17 -11.62 3.48 8.42
C PRO A 17 -10.28 4.07 8.84
N SER A 18 -9.43 4.38 7.87
CA SER A 18 -8.14 5.01 8.13
C SER A 18 -7.63 5.82 6.95
N LEU A 19 -6.66 6.68 7.26
CA LEU A 19 -5.70 7.20 6.29
C LEU A 19 -4.37 6.49 6.53
N TYR A 20 -3.61 6.29 5.46
CA TYR A 20 -2.34 5.59 5.55
C TYR A 20 -1.30 6.20 4.62
N VAL A 21 -0.04 6.11 5.05
CA VAL A 21 1.11 6.54 4.26
C VAL A 21 2.14 5.43 4.25
N PHE A 22 2.55 5.02 3.05
CA PHE A 22 3.74 4.19 2.87
C PHE A 22 4.95 5.10 2.65
N CYS A 23 6.02 4.84 3.39
CA CYS A 23 7.26 5.58 3.35
C CYS A 23 8.47 4.67 3.08
N GLU A 24 9.44 5.21 2.37
CA GLU A 24 10.77 4.60 2.16
C GLU A 24 11.83 5.66 2.49
N ASN A 25 12.77 5.33 3.38
CA ASN A 25 13.87 6.23 3.77
C ASN A 25 13.40 7.65 4.15
N GLY A 26 12.32 7.73 4.93
CA GLY A 26 11.75 9.01 5.40
C GLY A 26 10.94 9.80 4.36
N LYS A 27 10.84 9.32 3.11
CA LYS A 27 10.03 9.96 2.06
C LYS A 27 8.70 9.24 1.89
N ALA A 28 7.62 10.00 1.70
CA ALA A 28 6.32 9.43 1.38
C ALA A 28 6.33 8.87 -0.05
N LEU A 29 6.02 7.59 -0.20
CA LEU A 29 5.81 6.95 -1.50
C LEU A 29 4.35 7.03 -1.91
N TYR A 30 3.42 6.70 -1.02
CA TYR A 30 2.00 6.62 -1.35
C TYR A 30 1.13 7.03 -0.17
N VAL A 31 0.08 7.80 -0.43
CA VAL A 31 -0.94 8.17 0.55
C VAL A 31 -2.29 7.61 0.11
N GLY A 32 -3.08 7.05 1.02
CA GLY A 32 -4.43 6.61 0.69
C GLY A 32 -5.40 6.68 1.85
N GLU A 33 -6.68 6.52 1.53
CA GLU A 33 -7.77 6.33 2.49
C GLU A 33 -8.43 4.96 2.30
N THR A 34 -9.11 4.49 3.34
CA THR A 34 -9.95 3.31 3.27
C THR A 34 -11.07 3.36 4.31
N GLY A 35 -12.22 2.76 3.99
CA GLY A 35 -13.25 2.44 4.97
C GLY A 35 -12.98 1.16 5.77
N ASP A 36 -12.05 0.32 5.30
CA ASP A 36 -11.65 -0.93 5.96
C ASP A 36 -10.13 -1.10 5.89
N THR A 37 -9.49 -0.88 7.03
CA THR A 37 -8.02 -0.93 7.17
C THR A 37 -7.48 -2.34 6.96
N SER A 38 -8.10 -3.35 7.59
CA SER A 38 -7.65 -4.74 7.46
C SER A 38 -7.73 -5.21 6.01
N ARG A 39 -8.82 -4.90 5.30
CA ARG A 39 -8.96 -5.25 3.88
C ARG A 39 -7.91 -4.54 3.02
N ARG A 40 -7.85 -3.20 3.08
CA ARG A 40 -6.98 -2.42 2.18
C ARG A 40 -5.50 -2.63 2.47
N ILE A 41 -5.09 -2.61 3.73
CA ILE A 41 -3.67 -2.69 4.07
C ILE A 41 -3.21 -4.15 4.03
N TYR A 42 -3.87 -5.04 4.77
CA TYR A 42 -3.36 -6.40 4.92
C TYR A 42 -3.70 -7.27 3.70
N ARG A 43 -4.99 -7.32 3.30
CA ARG A 43 -5.44 -8.23 2.22
C ARG A 43 -5.15 -7.75 0.82
N GLU A 44 -4.90 -6.46 0.61
CA GLU A 44 -4.55 -5.91 -0.69
C GLU A 44 -3.06 -5.51 -0.78
N HIS A 45 -2.60 -4.53 0.00
CA HIS A 45 -1.21 -4.04 -0.09
C HIS A 45 -0.17 -5.07 0.38
N CYS A 46 -0.28 -5.56 1.61
CA CYS A 46 0.71 -6.46 2.23
C CYS A 46 0.74 -7.87 1.64
N SER A 47 -0.34 -8.27 0.96
CA SER A 47 -0.45 -9.51 0.20
C SER A 47 -0.08 -9.33 -1.28
N ALA A 48 0.23 -8.09 -1.72
CA ALA A 48 0.39 -7.71 -3.12
C ALA A 48 -0.72 -8.31 -4.01
N HIS A 49 -1.98 -8.13 -3.61
CA HIS A 49 -3.11 -8.54 -4.44
C HIS A 49 -3.18 -7.64 -5.67
N ILE A 50 -2.51 -8.07 -6.75
CA ILE A 50 -2.50 -7.36 -8.04
C ILE A 50 -3.96 -7.21 -8.52
N GLY A 51 -4.35 -5.98 -8.86
CA GLY A 51 -5.73 -5.62 -9.20
C GLY A 51 -6.64 -5.33 -8.00
N GLY A 52 -6.22 -5.64 -6.77
CA GLY A 52 -7.01 -5.39 -5.55
C GLY A 52 -7.12 -3.90 -5.18
N SER A 53 -6.13 -3.09 -5.54
CA SER A 53 -6.22 -1.64 -5.46
C SER A 53 -5.27 -0.92 -6.41
N GLU A 54 -5.61 0.31 -6.78
CA GLU A 54 -4.75 1.22 -7.55
C GLU A 54 -3.35 1.35 -6.94
N GLY A 55 -3.26 1.44 -5.62
CA GLY A 55 -1.97 1.59 -4.94
C GLY A 55 -1.04 0.38 -5.15
N VAL A 56 -1.57 -0.85 -5.18
CA VAL A 56 -0.77 -2.06 -5.51
C VAL A 56 -0.23 -1.98 -6.94
N VAL A 57 -1.04 -1.50 -7.89
CA VAL A 57 -0.61 -1.31 -9.28
C VAL A 57 0.48 -0.23 -9.37
N ARG A 58 0.36 0.87 -8.61
CA ARG A 58 1.40 1.90 -8.55
C ARG A 58 2.71 1.37 -7.98
N PHE A 59 2.67 0.52 -6.95
CA PHE A 59 3.87 -0.16 -6.46
C PHE A 59 4.47 -1.12 -7.50
N LEU A 60 3.63 -1.84 -8.24
CA LEU A 60 4.09 -2.68 -9.35
C LEU A 60 4.86 -1.85 -10.39
N MET A 61 4.30 -0.72 -10.82
CA MET A 61 4.95 0.18 -11.78
C MET A 61 6.23 0.82 -11.22
N TYR A 62 6.23 1.19 -9.95
CA TYR A 62 7.40 1.77 -9.31
C TYR A 62 8.60 0.82 -9.22
N TYR A 63 8.35 -0.50 -9.13
CA TYR A 63 9.41 -1.50 -9.07
C TYR A 63 9.59 -2.30 -10.35
N LEU A 64 8.98 -1.87 -11.46
CA LEU A 64 9.00 -2.62 -12.72
C LEU A 64 10.41 -2.78 -13.27
N ASP A 65 11.24 -1.74 -13.14
CA ASP A 65 12.67 -1.73 -13.46
C ASP A 65 13.41 -2.86 -12.74
N ARG A 66 13.24 -2.96 -11.41
CA ARG A 66 13.91 -3.98 -10.58
C ARG A 66 13.39 -5.39 -10.83
N ILE A 67 12.12 -5.52 -11.23
CA ILE A 67 11.55 -6.81 -11.65
C ILE A 67 12.14 -7.23 -12.99
N ALA A 68 12.32 -6.28 -13.92
CA ALA A 68 12.92 -6.52 -15.22
C ALA A 68 14.42 -6.80 -15.15
N GLU A 69 15.16 -6.21 -14.21
CA GLU A 69 16.57 -6.55 -13.95
C GLU A 69 16.77 -8.03 -13.60
N ALA A 70 15.76 -8.66 -13.00
CA ALA A 70 15.75 -10.09 -12.66
C ALA A 70 15.11 -10.97 -13.76
N LEU A 71 15.12 -10.53 -15.03
CA LEU A 71 14.40 -11.19 -16.14
C LEU A 71 14.66 -12.70 -16.23
N GLU A 72 15.93 -13.10 -16.10
CA GLU A 72 16.35 -14.50 -16.21
C GLU A 72 15.69 -15.40 -15.15
N GLU A 73 15.30 -14.85 -13.99
CA GLU A 73 14.66 -15.59 -12.91
C GLU A 73 13.21 -16.00 -13.23
N TRP A 74 12.54 -15.32 -14.17
CA TRP A 74 11.09 -15.50 -14.39
C TRP A 74 10.65 -15.64 -15.85
N VAL A 75 11.47 -15.26 -16.84
CA VAL A 75 11.08 -15.33 -18.25
C VAL A 75 10.81 -16.75 -18.75
N GLY A 76 11.47 -17.77 -18.18
CA GLY A 76 11.23 -19.18 -18.51
C GLY A 76 9.98 -19.79 -17.84
N LEU A 77 9.36 -19.07 -16.91
CA LEU A 77 8.23 -19.59 -16.12
C LEU A 77 6.91 -19.53 -16.89
N SER A 78 5.96 -20.37 -16.48
CA SER A 78 4.57 -20.33 -16.92
C SER A 78 3.91 -18.99 -16.51
N PRO A 79 2.86 -18.50 -17.21
CA PRO A 79 2.19 -17.25 -16.82
C PRO A 79 1.74 -17.21 -15.35
N PRO A 80 1.12 -18.27 -14.78
CA PRO A 80 0.78 -18.30 -13.35
C PRO A 80 2.00 -18.18 -12.41
N ASP A 81 3.12 -18.80 -12.78
CA ASP A 81 4.34 -18.75 -11.97
C ASP A 81 5.07 -17.41 -12.08
N ARG A 82 5.00 -16.74 -13.25
CA ARG A 82 5.44 -15.34 -13.40
C ARG A 82 4.65 -14.40 -12.50
N GLU A 83 3.32 -14.53 -12.49
CA GLU A 83 2.47 -13.74 -11.59
C GLU A 83 2.82 -14.00 -10.13
N ARG A 84 3.05 -15.26 -9.74
CA ARG A 84 3.48 -15.62 -8.39
C ARG A 84 4.83 -14.98 -8.05
N TYR A 85 5.80 -15.03 -8.95
CA TYR A 85 7.12 -14.41 -8.76
C TYR A 85 6.99 -12.90 -8.51
N VAL A 86 6.26 -12.19 -9.37
CA VAL A 86 6.02 -10.75 -9.25
C VAL A 86 5.30 -10.41 -7.94
N LYS A 87 4.28 -11.20 -7.56
CA LYS A 87 3.58 -11.04 -6.28
C LYS A 87 4.53 -11.19 -5.08
N GLU A 88 5.37 -12.22 -5.06
CA GLU A 88 6.32 -12.42 -3.95
C GLU A 88 7.42 -11.35 -3.92
N PHE A 89 7.88 -10.88 -5.07
CA PHE A 89 8.77 -9.71 -5.15
C PHE A 89 8.11 -8.48 -4.51
N LEU A 90 6.89 -8.13 -4.94
CA LEU A 90 6.16 -6.98 -4.42
C LEU A 90 5.85 -7.10 -2.93
N LYS A 91 5.40 -8.27 -2.46
CA LYS A 91 5.20 -8.53 -1.03
C LYS A 91 6.46 -8.21 -0.23
N ARG A 92 7.62 -8.71 -0.68
CA ARG A 92 8.91 -8.44 0.00
C ARG A 92 9.25 -6.95 0.04
N LYS A 93 9.01 -6.21 -1.04
CA LYS A 93 9.25 -4.76 -1.08
C LYS A 93 8.28 -3.98 -0.20
N VAL A 94 6.97 -4.18 -0.37
CA VAL A 94 5.92 -3.47 0.40
C VAL A 94 6.07 -3.71 1.90
N ARG A 95 6.40 -4.95 2.32
CA ARG A 95 6.58 -5.28 3.74
C ARG A 95 7.78 -4.58 4.40
N ARG A 96 8.75 -4.10 3.62
CA ARG A 96 9.91 -3.34 4.13
C ARG A 96 9.64 -1.84 4.24
N LEU A 97 8.54 -1.36 3.64
CA LEU A 97 8.15 0.04 3.75
C LEU A 97 7.69 0.34 5.18
N THR A 98 7.95 1.56 5.62
CA THR A 98 7.34 2.08 6.85
C THR A 98 5.90 2.42 6.54
N LEU A 99 4.96 1.86 7.30
CA LEU A 99 3.54 2.19 7.19
C LEU A 99 3.12 3.02 8.39
N ILE A 100 2.62 4.22 8.10
CA ILE A 100 2.02 5.13 9.07
C ILE A 100 0.51 4.98 8.96
N LEU A 101 -0.14 4.53 10.03
CA LEU A 101 -1.60 4.48 10.12
C LEU A 101 -2.13 5.64 10.95
N ILE A 102 -3.08 6.36 10.36
CA ILE A 102 -3.85 7.41 11.00
C ILE A 102 -5.26 6.84 11.21
N LEU A 103 -5.45 6.34 12.42
CA LEU A 103 -6.73 5.88 12.94
C LEU A 103 -7.39 7.04 13.67
N ASP A 104 -8.71 7.02 13.71
CA ASP A 104 -9.50 8.02 14.42
C ASP A 104 -10.45 7.33 15.40
N SER A 105 -10.14 7.51 16.69
CA SER A 105 -10.93 6.98 17.80
C SER A 105 -12.29 7.66 17.94
N GLU A 106 -12.46 8.87 17.42
CA GLU A 106 -13.72 9.63 17.51
C GLU A 106 -14.64 9.38 16.30
N GLY A 107 -14.21 8.58 15.33
CA GLY A 107 -15.05 8.17 14.20
C GLY A 107 -15.34 9.26 13.16
N ARG A 108 -14.65 10.41 13.19
CA ARG A 108 -14.71 11.45 12.14
C ARG A 108 -14.25 10.92 10.78
N LEU A 109 -13.33 9.95 10.77
CA LEU A 109 -12.95 9.21 9.56
C LEU A 109 -14.02 8.22 9.10
N ARG A 110 -15.20 8.07 9.71
CA ARG A 110 -16.28 7.25 9.13
C ARG A 110 -16.91 7.93 7.91
N ASP A 111 -16.95 9.25 7.88
CA ASP A 111 -17.38 10.00 6.70
C ASP A 111 -16.33 9.90 5.59
N GLY A 112 -16.71 9.23 4.50
CA GLY A 112 -15.85 9.04 3.33
C GLY A 112 -15.50 10.34 2.61
N ARG A 113 -16.36 11.37 2.66
CA ARG A 113 -16.03 12.67 2.06
C ARG A 113 -14.89 13.33 2.83
N ARG A 114 -15.03 13.43 4.15
CA ARG A 114 -14.00 13.98 5.03
C ARG A 114 -12.68 13.23 4.91
N ARG A 115 -12.71 11.88 4.84
CA ARG A 115 -11.48 11.09 4.61
C ARG A 115 -10.76 11.50 3.34
N ARG A 116 -11.46 11.60 2.20
CA ARG A 116 -10.87 11.99 0.92
C ARG A 116 -10.32 13.43 0.93
N GLU A 117 -10.99 14.35 1.62
CA GLU A 117 -10.50 15.72 1.78
C GLU A 117 -9.17 15.75 2.57
N VAL A 118 -9.06 14.95 3.63
CA VAL A 118 -7.81 14.84 4.40
C VAL A 118 -6.73 14.10 3.60
N GLU A 119 -7.06 13.04 2.86
CA GLU A 119 -6.13 12.36 1.95
C GLU A 119 -5.53 13.33 0.93
N LYS A 120 -6.37 14.16 0.30
CA LYS A 120 -5.92 15.18 -0.65
C LYS A 120 -4.98 16.18 0.02
N CYS A 121 -5.31 16.65 1.23
CA CYS A 121 -4.44 17.54 2.01
C CYS A 121 -3.08 16.90 2.32
N LEU A 122 -3.08 15.63 2.74
CA LEU A 122 -1.85 14.87 3.00
C LEU A 122 -1.01 14.72 1.73
N ARG A 123 -1.62 14.44 0.58
CA ARG A 123 -0.90 14.34 -0.70
C ARG A 123 -0.26 15.67 -1.10
N VAL A 124 -0.94 16.80 -0.92
CA VAL A 124 -0.34 18.13 -1.17
C VAL A 124 0.87 18.38 -0.27
N LYS A 125 0.74 18.08 1.03
CA LYS A 125 1.79 18.36 2.02
C LYS A 125 2.98 17.41 1.91
N LEU A 126 2.72 16.12 1.77
CA LEU A 126 3.75 15.07 1.79
C LEU A 126 4.37 14.83 0.41
N LYS A 127 3.69 15.27 -0.67
CA LYS A 127 4.14 15.11 -2.06
C LYS A 127 4.57 13.67 -2.36
N PRO A 128 3.69 12.67 -2.18
CA PRO A 128 4.06 11.28 -2.33
C PRO A 128 4.48 10.99 -3.77
N LEU A 129 5.54 10.21 -3.94
CA LEU A 129 6.12 9.92 -5.25
C LEU A 129 5.13 9.23 -6.20
N LEU A 130 4.32 8.31 -5.67
CA LEU A 130 3.50 7.41 -6.48
C LEU A 130 2.12 7.96 -6.79
N ASN A 131 1.61 8.93 -6.02
CA ASN A 131 0.31 9.54 -6.26
C ASN A 131 0.28 11.04 -5.89
N PRO A 132 1.07 11.88 -6.59
CA PRO A 132 1.04 13.33 -6.39
C PRO A 132 -0.34 13.93 -6.69
N VAL A 133 -0.61 15.13 -6.17
CA VAL A 133 -1.84 15.91 -6.45
C VAL A 133 -1.67 16.71 -7.73
#